data_AF-A0A0L1ILY5-F1
#
_entry.id   AF-A0A0L1ILY5-F1
#
_cell.length_a   1.000
_cell.length_b   1.000
_cell.length_c   1.000
_cell.angle_alpha   90.00
_cell.angle_beta   90.00
_cell.angle_gamma   90.00
#
_symmetry.space_group_name_H-M   'P 1'
#
loop_
_entity.id
_entity.type
_entity.pdbx_description
1 polymer ?
#
loop_
_entity_poly.entity_id
_entity_poly.type
_entity_poly.pdbx_seq_one_letter_code
_entity_poly.pdbx_strand_id
1 'polypeptide(L)'
;SGEYTVTDRGTYLTLSNTDKDLADQLEIYKRGDEYEELLNPADIITSKDSDNKELARGFVQWVLSGDGQDVIANFHKEDGYCLYKGFPTDDGEDVEASDCKWELS
;
A
#
# COMPACT_ATOMS: atom_id res chain seq x y z
N SER A 1 -19.07 -23.38 -9.20
CA SER A 1 -18.10 -22.77 -8.28
C SER A 1 -16.98 -22.24 -9.14
N GLY A 2 -16.72 -20.94 -9.14
CA GLY A 2 -15.50 -20.41 -9.76
C GLY A 2 -14.33 -20.60 -8.79
N GLU A 3 -13.14 -20.80 -9.32
CA GLU A 3 -11.90 -20.71 -8.54
C GLU A 3 -11.38 -19.28 -8.70
N TYR A 4 -11.17 -18.59 -7.57
CA TYR A 4 -10.65 -17.23 -7.54
C TYR A 4 -9.45 -17.20 -6.62
N THR A 5 -8.49 -16.33 -6.94
CA THR A 5 -7.30 -16.08 -6.12
C THR A 5 -7.35 -14.67 -5.57
N VAL A 6 -7.08 -14.51 -4.28
CA VAL A 6 -6.83 -13.20 -3.68
C VAL A 6 -5.33 -12.96 -3.75
N THR A 7 -4.93 -11.82 -4.32
CA THR A 7 -3.53 -11.38 -4.40
C THR A 7 -3.43 -9.95 -3.89
N ASP A 8 -2.29 -9.60 -3.30
CA ASP A 8 -2.00 -8.20 -3.00
C ASP A 8 -1.66 -7.43 -4.28
N ARG A 9 -1.77 -6.10 -4.20
CA ARG A 9 -1.52 -5.17 -5.30
C ARG A 9 -0.09 -5.24 -5.81
N GLY A 10 0.90 -5.40 -4.94
CA GLY A 10 2.30 -5.44 -5.33
C GLY A 10 2.68 -6.67 -6.14
N THR A 11 2.10 -7.81 -5.79
CA THR A 11 2.24 -9.05 -6.57
C THR A 11 1.62 -8.88 -7.96
N TYR A 12 0.41 -8.30 -8.06
CA TYR A 12 -0.21 -8.01 -9.35
C TYR A 12 0.62 -7.05 -10.20
N LEU A 13 1.05 -5.92 -9.65
CA LEU A 13 1.88 -4.94 -10.37
C LEU A 13 3.20 -5.55 -10.85
N THR A 14 3.83 -6.39 -10.02
CA THR A 14 5.05 -7.10 -10.42
C THR A 14 4.79 -7.99 -11.63
N LEU A 15 3.69 -8.77 -11.62
CA LEU A 15 3.30 -9.58 -12.76
C LEU A 15 3.07 -8.72 -14.01
N SER A 16 2.28 -7.66 -13.91
CA SER A 16 1.99 -6.74 -15.03
C SER A 16 3.26 -6.13 -15.65
N ASN A 17 4.29 -5.90 -14.85
CA ASN A 17 5.58 -5.39 -15.32
C ASN A 17 6.47 -6.46 -15.94
N THR A 18 6.45 -7.68 -15.39
CA THR A 18 7.34 -8.77 -15.84
C THR A 18 6.77 -9.57 -17.00
N ASP A 19 5.45 -9.69 -17.09
CA ASP A 19 4.73 -10.51 -18.07
C ASP A 19 3.33 -9.93 -18.29
N LYS A 20 3.29 -8.87 -19.12
CA LYS A 20 2.05 -8.16 -19.43
C LYS A 20 1.03 -9.06 -20.14
N ASP A 21 1.47 -9.97 -21.01
CA ASP A 21 0.57 -10.88 -21.72
C ASP A 21 -0.16 -11.82 -20.76
N LEU A 22 0.51 -12.28 -19.71
CA LEU A 22 -0.12 -13.07 -18.65
C LEU A 22 -1.03 -12.22 -17.77
N ALA A 23 -0.62 -11.00 -17.41
CA ALA A 23 -1.44 -10.08 -16.63
C ALA A 23 -2.73 -9.68 -17.36
N ASP A 24 -2.67 -9.45 -18.68
CA ASP A 24 -3.81 -9.08 -19.52
C ASP A 24 -4.82 -10.24 -19.70
N GLN A 25 -4.43 -11.47 -19.35
CA GLN A 25 -5.34 -12.62 -19.28
C GLN A 25 -6.09 -12.73 -17.94
N LEU A 26 -5.72 -11.93 -16.93
CA LEU A 26 -6.39 -11.92 -15.64
C LEU A 26 -7.60 -10.99 -15.66
N GLU A 27 -8.69 -11.44 -15.04
CA GLU A 27 -9.86 -10.61 -14.78
C GLU A 27 -9.88 -10.19 -13.31
N ILE A 28 -9.87 -8.88 -13.06
CA ILE A 28 -10.01 -8.32 -11.71
C ILE A 28 -11.50 -8.20 -11.39
N TYR A 29 -12.01 -9.09 -10.55
CA TYR A 29 -13.43 -9.08 -10.15
C TYR A 29 -13.77 -8.11 -9.02
N LYS A 30 -12.82 -7.84 -8.12
CA LYS A 30 -12.98 -6.94 -6.96
C LYS A 30 -11.65 -6.31 -6.59
N ARG A 31 -11.69 -5.06 -6.09
CA ARG A 31 -10.51 -4.33 -5.61
C ARG A 31 -10.71 -3.80 -4.19
N GLY A 32 -9.64 -3.72 -3.40
CA GLY A 32 -9.70 -3.29 -2.00
C GLY A 32 -9.98 -1.80 -1.79
N ASP A 33 -9.83 -0.98 -2.82
CA ASP A 33 -10.25 0.43 -2.84
C ASP A 33 -11.75 0.61 -3.10
N GLU A 34 -12.45 -0.43 -3.54
CA GLU A 34 -13.91 -0.46 -3.73
C GLU A 34 -14.62 -1.30 -2.65
N TYR A 35 -13.93 -2.30 -2.11
CA TYR A 35 -14.47 -3.28 -1.16
C TYR A 35 -13.61 -3.32 0.09
N GLU A 36 -14.10 -2.71 1.18
CA GLU A 36 -13.39 -2.62 2.46
C GLU A 36 -12.97 -4.00 3.00
N GLU A 37 -13.75 -5.06 2.72
CA GLU A 37 -13.41 -6.42 3.16
C GLU A 37 -12.13 -6.98 2.53
N LEU A 38 -11.62 -6.35 1.47
CA LEU A 38 -10.38 -6.70 0.78
C LEU A 38 -9.21 -5.78 1.15
N LEU A 39 -9.40 -4.86 2.10
CA LEU A 39 -8.30 -4.08 2.64
C LEU A 39 -7.32 -5.00 3.39
N ASN A 40 -6.03 -4.81 3.14
CA ASN A 40 -4.94 -5.52 3.79
C ASN A 40 -4.12 -4.53 4.64
N PRO A 41 -4.58 -4.20 5.86
CA PRO A 41 -3.92 -3.19 6.70
C PRO A 41 -2.56 -3.68 7.20
N ALA A 42 -1.66 -2.73 7.44
CA ALA A 42 -0.36 -2.97 8.05
C ALA A 42 -0.21 -2.14 9.34
N ASP A 43 0.27 -2.78 10.40
CA ASP A 43 0.49 -2.16 11.70
C ASP A 43 1.98 -2.21 12.11
N ILE A 44 2.39 -1.28 12.97
CA ILE A 44 3.72 -1.26 13.57
C ILE A 44 3.66 -1.86 14.98
N ILE A 45 4.40 -2.95 15.20
CA ILE A 45 4.53 -3.58 16.51
C ILE A 45 5.89 -3.18 17.11
N THR A 46 5.87 -2.59 18.30
CA THR A 46 7.09 -2.26 19.06
C THR A 46 7.26 -3.18 20.26
N SER A 47 8.50 -3.62 20.52
CA SER A 47 8.79 -4.43 21.70
C SER A 47 8.76 -3.57 22.97
N LYS A 48 8.06 -4.07 23.99
CA LYS A 48 8.02 -3.47 25.33
C LYS A 48 9.42 -3.31 25.94
N ASP A 49 10.33 -4.25 25.63
CA ASP A 49 11.67 -4.38 26.23
C ASP A 49 12.79 -4.09 25.22
N SER A 50 12.52 -3.30 24.18
CA SER A 50 13.57 -2.87 23.24
C SER A 50 14.66 -2.04 23.94
N ASP A 51 15.92 -2.21 23.54
CA ASP A 51 17.02 -1.33 23.97
C ASP A 51 16.95 0.06 23.31
N ASN A 52 16.16 0.21 22.23
CA ASN A 52 16.06 1.42 21.41
C ASN A 52 14.66 2.03 21.45
N LYS A 53 14.01 2.10 22.62
CA LYS A 53 12.60 2.51 22.76
C LYS A 53 12.33 3.90 22.22
N GLU A 54 13.25 4.84 22.44
CA GLU A 54 13.13 6.23 22.01
C GLU A 54 13.19 6.33 20.48
N LEU A 55 14.11 5.59 19.84
CA LEU A 55 14.21 5.54 18.39
C LEU A 55 12.97 4.88 17.77
N ALA A 56 12.50 3.77 18.34
CA ALA A 56 11.29 3.09 17.87
C ALA A 56 10.05 3.99 17.97
N ARG A 57 9.90 4.74 19.07
CA ARG A 57 8.83 5.73 19.23
C ARG A 57 8.95 6.87 18.22
N GLY A 58 10.15 7.41 18.02
CA GLY A 58 10.38 8.46 17.03
C GLY A 58 10.06 7.99 15.61
N PHE A 59 10.41 6.76 15.27
CA PHE A 59 10.05 6.15 13.99
C PHE A 59 8.53 6.00 13.85
N VAL A 60 7.83 5.48 14.86
CA VAL A 60 6.36 5.38 14.83
C VAL A 60 5.71 6.76 14.66
N GLN A 61 6.17 7.77 15.40
CA GLN A 61 5.67 9.14 15.27
C GLN A 61 5.92 9.71 13.87
N TRP A 62 7.10 9.47 13.30
CA TRP A 62 7.41 9.91 11.95
C TRP A 62 6.54 9.19 10.91
N VAL A 63 6.39 7.87 10.99
CA VAL A 63 5.54 7.10 10.05
C VAL A 63 4.11 7.63 10.06
N LEU A 64 3.55 7.95 11.24
CA LEU A 64 2.18 8.46 11.36
C LEU A 64 2.04 9.96 11.05
N SER A 65 3.16 10.69 10.87
CA SER A 65 3.13 12.10 10.50
C SER A 65 2.88 12.30 9.00
N GLY A 66 2.53 13.53 8.59
CA GLY A 66 2.37 13.88 7.18
C GLY A 66 3.58 13.54 6.32
N ASP A 67 4.81 13.82 6.78
CA ASP A 67 6.05 13.51 6.05
C ASP A 67 6.23 11.99 5.84
N GLY A 68 5.90 11.17 6.84
CA GLY A 68 5.98 9.72 6.73
C GLY A 68 4.91 9.14 5.81
N GLN A 69 3.69 9.66 5.92
CA GLN A 69 2.58 9.26 5.07
C GLN A 69 2.76 9.71 3.62
N ASP A 70 3.41 10.85 3.36
CA ASP A 70 3.79 11.29 2.02
C ASP A 70 4.74 10.30 1.35
N VAL A 71 5.76 9.80 2.07
CA VAL A 71 6.65 8.76 1.56
C VAL A 71 5.88 7.45 1.24
N ILE A 72 4.91 7.08 2.07
CA ILE A 72 4.11 5.86 1.88
C ILE A 72 3.18 5.99 0.66
N ALA A 73 2.43 7.09 0.57
CA ALA A 73 1.47 7.33 -0.51
C ALA A 73 2.17 7.44 -1.87
N ASN A 74 3.37 8.00 -1.90
CA ASN A 74 4.17 8.14 -3.11
C ASN A 74 5.11 6.94 -3.37
N PHE A 75 5.07 5.87 -2.57
CA PHE A 75 5.93 4.71 -2.83
C PHE A 75 5.46 3.96 -4.09
N HIS A 76 6.34 3.89 -5.08
CA HIS A 76 6.08 3.23 -6.36
C HIS A 76 7.34 2.51 -6.88
N LYS A 77 7.12 1.57 -7.81
CA LYS A 77 8.20 0.94 -8.59
C LYS A 77 8.40 1.70 -9.90
N GLU A 78 9.30 1.21 -10.75
CA GLU A 78 9.61 1.82 -12.06
C GLU A 78 8.40 1.96 -13.01
N ASP A 79 7.31 1.25 -12.72
CA ASP A 79 6.06 1.29 -13.47
C ASP A 79 5.21 2.54 -13.23
N GLY A 80 5.55 3.32 -12.19
CA GLY A 80 4.84 4.54 -11.83
C GLY A 80 3.48 4.31 -11.17
N TYR A 81 3.16 3.09 -10.75
CA TYR A 81 1.92 2.81 -10.01
C TYR A 81 2.18 2.85 -8.50
N CYS A 82 1.31 3.52 -7.77
CA CYS A 82 1.38 3.58 -6.32
C CYS A 82 1.18 2.17 -5.74
N LEU A 83 1.98 1.80 -4.74
CA LEU A 83 1.92 0.47 -4.14
C LEU A 83 1.02 0.42 -2.91
N TYR A 84 1.03 1.49 -2.11
CA TYR A 84 0.32 1.59 -0.84
C TYR A 84 -0.55 2.85 -0.81
N LYS A 85 -1.61 2.83 -0.01
CA LYS A 85 -2.32 4.05 0.39
C LYS A 85 -1.71 4.58 1.69
N GLY A 86 -1.67 5.90 1.84
CA GLY A 86 -1.40 6.51 3.13
C GLY A 86 -2.49 6.18 4.15
N PHE A 87 -2.14 6.25 5.42
CA PHE A 87 -3.07 6.26 6.54
C PHE A 87 -3.58 7.69 6.75
N PRO A 88 -4.87 7.89 7.11
CA PRO A 88 -5.41 9.21 7.39
C PRO A 88 -4.57 9.93 8.46
N THR A 89 -4.19 11.17 8.20
CA THR A 89 -3.48 12.00 9.19
C THR A 89 -4.46 12.52 10.26
N ASP A 90 -3.98 13.25 11.27
CA ASP A 90 -4.79 13.78 12.38
C ASP A 90 -6.00 14.63 11.92
N ASP A 91 -5.96 15.17 10.69
CA ASP A 91 -7.04 15.95 10.08
C ASP A 91 -8.12 15.06 9.40
N GLY A 92 -7.95 13.73 9.42
CA GLY A 92 -8.89 12.74 8.91
C GLY A 92 -8.92 12.60 7.39
N GLU A 93 -8.03 13.29 6.68
CA GLU A 93 -7.87 13.18 5.23
C GLU A 93 -6.76 12.20 4.86
N ASP A 94 -7.01 11.40 3.83
CA ASP A 94 -6.01 10.53 3.21
C ASP A 94 -4.93 11.38 2.54
N VAL A 95 -3.68 10.93 2.63
CA VAL A 95 -2.60 11.55 1.86
C VAL A 95 -2.69 11.07 0.42
N GLU A 96 -3.06 12.00 -0.47
CA GLU A 96 -3.14 11.75 -1.90
C GLU A 96 -1.74 11.66 -2.54
N ALA A 97 -1.52 10.61 -3.33
CA ALA A 97 -0.27 10.44 -4.04
C ALA A 97 -0.13 11.48 -5.17
N SER A 98 1.07 12.04 -5.29
CA SER A 98 1.41 13.04 -6.31
C SER A 98 2.39 12.53 -7.37
N ASP A 99 3.20 11.52 -7.03
CA ASP A 99 4.29 11.01 -7.88
C ASP A 99 3.95 9.71 -8.62
N CYS A 100 2.79 9.11 -8.35
CA CYS A 100 2.40 7.82 -8.93
C CYS A 100 0.90 7.75 -9.22
N LYS A 101 0.50 6.75 -10.02
CA LYS A 101 -0.89 6.52 -10.40
C LYS A 101 -1.51 5.41 -9.56
N TRP A 102 -2.70 5.66 -9.01
CA TRP A 102 -3.46 4.64 -8.31
C TRP A 102 -4.26 3.73 -9.26
N GLU A 103 -4.94 4.32 -10.24
CA GLU A 103 -5.77 3.56 -11.17
C GLU A 103 -4.93 2.62 -12.04
N LEU A 104 -5.34 1.35 -12.11
CA LEU A 104 -4.76 0.36 -12.99
C LEU A 104 -5.27 0.63 -14.43
N SER A 105 -4.39 0.53 -15.42
CA SER A 105 -4.70 0.76 -16.84
C SER A 105 -5.18 -0.49 -17.56
#